data_AF-A0A349MK26-F1
#
_entry.id   AF-A0A349MK26-F1
#
_cell.length_a   1.000
_cell.length_b   1.000
_cell.length_c   1.000
_cell.angle_alpha   90.00
_cell.angle_beta   90.00
_cell.angle_gamma   90.00
#
_symmetry.space_group_name_H-M   'P 1'
#
loop_
_entity.id
_entity.type
_entity.pdbx_description
1 polymer ?
#
loop_
_entity_poly.entity_id
_entity_poly.type
_entity_poly.pdbx_seq_one_letter_code
_entity_poly.pdbx_strand_id
1 'polypeptide(L)'
;MAENRPIDNQPENLTFWFRRVTPGLLTRIRDCHKKGAFLPEARPGLGKVIAALLAKETGIVLPAARASQGSVTGSAGQKGADRLAALDLMNRKVSFLLALVYPPESVLVRAPVKLDPEGRGGAVWLKNPPFSENEVLELRFMAGSGLPWSFHGLSRIIRIGPAGAKGGKRVDFRFETVSEYNANLDDSSSDSVVVEPPLDASVPPPEPEEIPLEPLEVGTLSSPPLLVQPEPALPQLEKAMVTKKDPGVKDKVLESKVQESSRSKVDADDKYERMLQEGLKLAKVDVADAVVNKGNDPFLAARSRNTDSRRDFRINDRIPFIWCHVSEESFQEAMMTFHKNKEFGLRTIIRNQQQILRNLGDIQDVLQRKRSSARKFVEWHRDRLSWLFLRATTENEELYYQGMTELFVAIASDIAKQLGSAGQWSNQALSMMRHIMELLQIRDQANPVTEMDALNRANEGLMDVDRQLPKVLAKVEESNPALAEKLKMYQEVLTTVDLSQNDRPVGTSPDGKDLYTVNLSATGIAFRTRRLWVKKGDILEMRVFLSIGGDHFEPVTTYGRVVFVQGPVDGRLKVATYIDPKPATFEQKIYLHVARKQRELLNERAATREEDDDF
;
A
#
# COMPACT_ATOMS: atom_id res chain seq x y z
N MET A 1 -13.84 16.19 -41.49
CA MET A 1 -12.74 15.80 -40.58
C MET A 1 -12.57 16.94 -39.58
N ALA A 2 -12.97 16.71 -38.33
CA ALA A 2 -12.79 17.68 -37.25
C ALA A 2 -11.48 17.33 -36.52
N GLU A 3 -10.52 18.25 -36.51
CA GLU A 3 -9.26 18.10 -35.80
C GLU A 3 -9.51 17.97 -34.28
N ASN A 4 -8.96 16.90 -33.69
CA ASN A 4 -8.87 16.72 -32.25
C ASN A 4 -8.05 17.86 -31.64
N ARG A 5 -8.73 18.87 -31.06
CA ARG A 5 -8.05 19.83 -30.19
C ARG A 5 -7.75 19.16 -28.85
N PRO A 6 -6.52 19.27 -28.32
CA PRO A 6 -6.19 18.76 -26.99
C PRO A 6 -7.06 19.45 -25.94
N ILE A 7 -7.53 18.67 -24.97
CA ILE A 7 -8.33 19.13 -23.84
C ILE A 7 -7.52 20.23 -23.12
N ASP A 8 -7.99 21.47 -23.21
CA ASP A 8 -7.36 22.60 -22.56
C ASP A 8 -7.53 22.45 -21.04
N ASN A 9 -6.51 21.90 -20.37
CA ASN A 9 -6.47 21.81 -18.92
C ASN A 9 -6.60 23.23 -18.33
N GLN A 10 -7.77 23.54 -17.78
CA GLN A 10 -8.03 24.81 -17.12
C GLN A 10 -7.17 24.93 -15.86
N PRO A 11 -6.59 26.11 -15.58
CA PRO A 11 -5.81 26.31 -14.37
C PRO A 11 -6.68 26.15 -13.13
N GLU A 12 -6.21 25.35 -12.17
CA GLU A 12 -6.91 25.08 -10.92
C GLU A 12 -6.53 26.09 -9.85
N ASN A 13 -7.49 26.55 -9.03
CA ASN A 13 -7.19 27.43 -7.91
C ASN A 13 -6.57 26.64 -6.76
N LEU A 14 -5.25 26.57 -6.72
CA LEU A 14 -4.50 25.89 -5.67
C LEU A 14 -4.07 26.86 -4.57
N THR A 15 -4.04 26.35 -3.34
CA THR A 15 -3.41 27.03 -2.21
C THR A 15 -1.97 26.56 -2.12
N PHE A 16 -1.03 27.49 -2.18
CA PHE A 16 0.39 27.19 -2.15
C PHE A 16 1.15 28.19 -1.28
N TRP A 17 2.30 27.75 -0.81
CA TRP A 17 3.25 28.54 -0.06
C TRP A 17 4.57 28.57 -0.83
N PHE A 18 5.24 29.71 -0.77
CA PHE A 18 6.58 29.81 -1.31
C PHE A 18 7.50 30.62 -0.42
N ARG A 19 8.79 30.31 -0.50
CA ARG A 19 9.86 31.09 0.14
C ARG A 19 10.99 31.29 -0.84
N ARG A 20 11.55 32.50 -0.89
CA ARG A 20 12.80 32.77 -1.61
C ARG A 20 13.95 32.00 -0.96
N VAL A 21 14.70 31.26 -1.76
CA VAL A 21 15.89 30.53 -1.31
C VAL A 21 17.11 31.35 -1.70
N THR A 22 17.78 31.92 -0.70
CA THR A 22 19.03 32.67 -0.94
C THR A 22 20.12 31.73 -1.44
N PRO A 23 21.11 32.21 -2.22
CA PRO A 23 22.23 31.38 -2.67
C PRO A 23 22.92 30.62 -1.53
N GLY A 24 23.16 31.29 -0.38
CA GLY A 24 23.76 30.64 0.79
C GLY A 24 22.87 29.56 1.42
N LEU A 25 21.55 29.77 1.50
CA LEU A 25 20.63 28.73 1.97
C LEU A 25 20.57 27.56 1.00
N LEU A 26 20.60 27.85 -0.29
CA LEU A 26 20.58 26.86 -1.36
C LEU A 26 21.84 25.98 -1.32
N THR A 27 23.02 26.57 -1.18
CA THR A 27 24.30 25.84 -1.01
C THR A 27 24.23 24.92 0.21
N ARG A 28 23.74 25.43 1.33
CA ARG A 28 23.59 24.61 2.54
C ARG A 28 22.61 23.45 2.29
N ILE A 29 21.46 23.69 1.66
CA ILE A 29 20.47 22.64 1.35
C ILE A 29 21.12 21.53 0.51
N ARG A 30 21.98 21.89 -0.44
CA ARG A 30 22.76 20.91 -1.22
C ARG A 30 23.75 20.13 -0.37
N ASP A 31 24.54 20.81 0.44
CA ASP A 31 25.55 20.15 1.27
C ASP A 31 24.89 19.15 2.22
N CYS A 32 23.72 19.50 2.74
CA CYS A 32 22.86 18.62 3.48
C CYS A 32 22.39 17.43 2.62
N HIS A 33 21.82 17.65 1.44
CA HIS A 33 21.35 16.57 0.56
C HIS A 33 22.49 15.63 0.11
N LYS A 34 23.67 16.16 -0.24
CA LYS A 34 24.86 15.37 -0.59
C LYS A 34 25.35 14.48 0.56
N LYS A 35 25.15 14.94 1.80
CA LYS A 35 25.53 14.22 3.02
C LYS A 35 24.39 13.40 3.63
N GLY A 36 23.22 13.34 2.99
CA GLY A 36 22.02 12.72 3.56
C GLY A 36 21.44 13.44 4.78
N ALA A 37 21.91 14.65 5.11
CA ALA A 37 21.53 15.43 6.28
C ALA A 37 20.43 16.46 5.98
N PHE A 38 19.80 17.02 7.03
CA PHE A 38 18.77 18.07 6.93
C PHE A 38 19.25 19.43 7.48
N LEU A 39 18.63 20.54 7.04
CA LEU A 39 18.91 21.90 7.50
C LEU A 39 17.82 22.44 8.46
N PRO A 40 18.09 22.56 9.77
CA PRO A 40 17.11 23.10 10.73
C PRO A 40 16.78 24.58 10.49
N GLU A 41 17.74 25.37 10.00
CA GLU A 41 17.62 26.83 9.84
C GLU A 41 16.81 27.26 8.60
N ALA A 42 16.42 26.32 7.74
CA ALA A 42 15.64 26.60 6.54
C ALA A 42 14.16 26.96 6.84
N ARG A 43 13.73 27.13 8.11
CA ARG A 43 12.32 27.38 8.46
C ARG A 43 12.15 28.40 9.60
N PRO A 44 11.61 29.62 9.35
CA PRO A 44 11.38 30.61 10.40
C PRO A 44 10.28 30.13 11.37
N GLY A 45 10.45 30.35 12.67
CA GLY A 45 9.44 30.06 13.71
C GLY A 45 9.44 28.63 14.28
N LEU A 46 10.00 27.65 13.58
CA LEU A 46 10.00 26.25 14.01
C LEU A 46 11.18 25.85 14.91
N GLY A 47 12.28 26.62 14.88
CA GLY A 47 13.48 26.33 15.67
C GLY A 47 13.23 26.28 17.18
N LYS A 48 12.36 27.15 17.72
CA LYS A 48 12.03 27.16 19.16
C LYS A 48 11.14 26.00 19.57
N VAL A 49 10.18 25.61 18.72
CA VAL A 49 9.25 24.50 19.00
C VAL A 49 9.99 23.16 18.92
N ILE A 50 10.83 23.00 17.91
CA ILE A 50 11.70 21.83 17.76
C ILE A 50 12.71 21.78 18.92
N ALA A 51 13.37 22.89 19.27
CA ALA A 51 14.30 22.92 20.41
C ALA A 51 13.63 22.59 21.75
N ALA A 52 12.40 23.06 21.99
CA ALA A 52 11.64 22.74 23.20
C ALA A 52 11.21 21.27 23.27
N LEU A 53 10.81 20.68 22.15
CA LEU A 53 10.50 19.25 22.05
C LEU A 53 11.76 18.38 22.23
N LEU A 54 12.87 18.78 21.62
CA LEU A 54 14.17 18.10 21.74
C LEU A 54 14.72 18.11 23.17
N ALA A 55 14.61 19.24 23.88
CA ALA A 55 15.03 19.36 25.27
C ALA A 55 14.18 18.49 26.22
N LYS A 56 12.92 18.23 25.87
CA LYS A 56 11.98 17.44 26.68
C LYS A 56 12.18 15.93 26.53
N GLU A 57 12.54 15.46 25.34
CA GLU A 57 12.66 14.01 25.07
C GLU A 57 14.07 13.43 25.30
N THR A 58 15.13 14.21 25.08
CA THR A 58 16.51 13.67 25.14
C THR A 58 17.21 13.90 26.47
N GLY A 59 16.67 14.73 27.35
CA GLY A 59 17.36 15.21 28.56
C GLY A 59 18.62 16.05 28.27
N ILE A 60 18.98 16.25 27.00
CA ILE A 60 20.15 17.02 26.57
C ILE A 60 19.71 18.47 26.39
N VAL A 61 20.13 19.32 27.32
CA VAL A 61 20.02 20.77 27.16
C VAL A 61 21.03 21.19 26.08
N LEU A 62 20.55 21.45 24.87
CA LEU A 62 21.38 22.09 23.85
C LEU A 62 21.78 23.48 24.37
N PRO A 63 23.08 23.81 24.48
CA PRO A 63 23.50 25.10 24.97
C PRO A 63 23.00 26.18 24.00
N ALA A 64 22.22 27.12 24.53
CA ALA A 64 21.82 28.30 23.79
C ALA A 64 23.09 29.00 23.30
N ALA A 65 23.11 29.31 21.99
CA ALA A 65 24.25 29.88 21.30
C ALA A 65 24.92 31.01 22.09
N ARG A 66 26.05 30.69 22.72
CA ARG A 66 27.09 31.65 23.06
C ARG A 66 28.39 31.17 22.45
N ALA A 67 28.89 31.99 21.53
CA ALA A 67 30.22 31.89 20.98
C ALA A 67 31.24 31.98 22.12
N SER A 68 32.07 30.95 22.29
CA SER A 68 33.54 31.06 22.40
C SER A 68 34.18 29.72 22.77
N GLN A 69 35.29 29.49 22.07
CA GLN A 69 36.38 28.52 22.20
C GLN A 69 36.43 27.64 23.46
N GLY A 70 36.47 26.32 23.24
CA GLY A 70 36.89 25.32 24.21
C GLY A 70 37.04 23.95 23.55
N SER A 71 38.27 23.57 23.24
CA SER A 71 38.65 22.27 22.66
C SER A 71 38.39 21.14 23.65
N VAL A 72 37.57 20.14 23.26
CA VAL A 72 37.45 18.87 23.98
C VAL A 72 37.88 17.75 23.04
N THR A 73 39.12 17.32 23.20
CA THR A 73 39.70 16.14 22.56
C THR A 73 39.27 14.87 23.30
N GLY A 74 38.38 14.07 22.70
CA GLY A 74 38.00 12.76 23.23
C GLY A 74 37.25 11.89 22.20
N SER A 75 37.93 10.84 21.71
CA SER A 75 37.47 9.71 20.89
C SER A 75 36.40 10.03 19.82
N ALA A 76 36.85 10.54 18.67
CA ALA A 76 36.02 11.10 17.61
C ALA A 76 35.28 10.10 16.70
N GLY A 77 35.59 8.79 16.74
CA GLY A 77 35.00 7.81 15.83
C GLY A 77 33.59 7.36 16.19
N GLN A 78 33.41 6.83 17.40
CA GLN A 78 32.14 6.21 17.83
C GLN A 78 31.05 7.24 18.12
N LYS A 79 31.39 8.31 18.85
CA LYS A 79 30.44 9.40 19.18
C LYS A 79 30.05 10.23 17.96
N GLY A 80 30.84 10.19 16.89
CA GLY A 80 30.50 10.82 15.61
C GLY A 80 29.39 10.06 14.89
N ALA A 81 29.51 8.73 14.79
CA ALA A 81 28.55 7.86 14.13
C ALA A 81 27.21 7.79 14.87
N ASP A 82 27.21 7.66 16.20
CA ASP A 82 25.98 7.66 17.00
C ASP A 82 25.27 9.02 16.95
N ARG A 83 26.04 10.11 16.90
CA ARG A 83 25.51 11.46 16.73
C ARG A 83 24.95 11.67 15.33
N LEU A 84 25.58 11.12 14.29
CA LEU A 84 25.07 11.15 12.91
C LEU A 84 23.80 10.32 12.76
N ALA A 85 23.74 9.12 13.33
CA ALA A 85 22.56 8.25 13.31
C ALA A 85 21.39 8.85 14.11
N ALA A 86 21.67 9.45 15.27
CA ALA A 86 20.68 10.18 16.05
C ALA A 86 20.20 11.43 15.32
N LEU A 87 21.10 12.17 14.65
CA LEU A 87 20.75 13.31 13.81
C LEU A 87 19.92 12.88 12.60
N ASP A 88 20.20 11.73 11.97
CA ASP A 88 19.43 11.21 10.85
C ASP A 88 18.03 10.72 11.27
N LEU A 89 17.93 10.04 12.40
CA LEU A 89 16.64 9.64 12.98
C LEU A 89 15.81 10.86 13.39
N MET A 90 16.46 11.88 13.99
CA MET A 90 15.85 13.18 14.26
C MET A 90 15.44 13.87 12.96
N ASN A 91 16.27 13.85 11.92
CA ASN A 91 15.98 14.47 10.63
C ASN A 91 14.75 13.83 9.98
N ARG A 92 14.58 12.51 10.07
CA ARG A 92 13.39 11.80 9.56
C ARG A 92 12.13 12.17 10.34
N LYS A 93 12.19 12.17 11.67
CA LYS A 93 11.04 12.55 12.53
C LYS A 93 10.65 14.02 12.38
N VAL A 94 11.64 14.92 12.32
CA VAL A 94 11.44 16.34 12.07
C VAL A 94 10.87 16.54 10.67
N SER A 95 11.38 15.86 9.63
CA SER A 95 10.84 15.94 8.26
C SER A 95 9.39 15.48 8.16
N PHE A 96 9.01 14.42 8.89
CA PHE A 96 7.65 13.92 8.98
C PHE A 96 6.71 14.91 9.69
N LEU A 97 7.08 15.40 10.88
CA LEU A 97 6.31 16.42 11.60
C LEU A 97 6.19 17.71 10.78
N LEU A 98 7.22 18.04 10.01
CA LEU A 98 7.27 19.19 9.12
C LEU A 98 6.50 19.03 7.81
N ALA A 99 6.13 17.80 7.42
CA ALA A 99 5.16 17.52 6.36
C ALA A 99 3.71 17.66 6.89
N LEU A 100 3.52 17.51 8.20
CA LEU A 100 2.23 17.66 8.88
C LEU A 100 1.93 19.10 9.35
N VAL A 101 2.97 19.93 9.56
CA VAL A 101 2.81 21.34 9.98
C VAL A 101 2.65 22.23 8.75
N TYR A 102 1.40 22.62 8.49
CA TYR A 102 1.07 23.63 7.48
C TYR A 102 1.73 24.98 7.81
N PRO A 103 2.16 25.75 6.80
CA PRO A 103 2.44 27.17 6.98
C PRO A 103 1.20 27.84 7.61
N PRO A 104 1.36 28.82 8.51
CA PRO A 104 0.22 29.56 9.03
C PRO A 104 -0.59 30.14 7.87
N GLU A 105 -1.92 30.17 7.97
CA GLU A 105 -2.81 30.62 6.87
C GLU A 105 -2.42 32.01 6.33
N SER A 106 -1.83 32.85 7.17
CA SER A 106 -1.35 34.19 6.82
C SER A 106 -0.25 34.23 5.74
N VAL A 107 0.45 33.13 5.49
CA VAL A 107 1.50 33.04 4.45
C VAL A 107 1.11 32.19 3.25
N LEU A 108 -0.12 31.66 3.23
CA LEU A 108 -0.64 30.89 2.12
C LEU A 108 -1.13 31.84 1.01
N VAL A 109 -0.74 31.53 -0.23
CA VAL A 109 -1.17 32.23 -1.43
C VAL A 109 -2.11 31.33 -2.21
N ARG A 110 -3.32 31.80 -2.47
CA ARG A 110 -4.29 31.10 -3.32
C ARG A 110 -4.27 31.71 -4.71
N ALA A 111 -3.88 30.94 -5.70
CA ALA A 111 -3.83 31.41 -7.08
C ALA A 111 -4.09 30.27 -8.09
N PRO A 112 -4.52 30.60 -9.30
CA PRO A 112 -4.60 29.62 -10.38
C PRO A 112 -3.20 29.05 -10.66
N VAL A 113 -3.11 27.73 -10.79
CA VAL A 113 -1.89 27.00 -11.15
C VAL A 113 -2.19 26.05 -12.30
N LYS A 114 -1.29 25.97 -13.26
CA LYS A 114 -1.30 24.99 -14.35
C LYS A 114 0.04 24.26 -14.33
N LEU A 115 0.03 23.00 -13.94
CA LEU A 115 1.23 22.17 -13.96
C LEU A 115 1.55 21.72 -15.39
N ASP A 116 2.83 21.58 -15.67
CA ASP A 116 3.32 20.93 -16.88
C ASP A 116 2.88 19.45 -16.86
N PRO A 117 2.28 18.91 -17.94
CA PRO A 117 1.87 17.51 -18.02
C PRO A 117 3.00 16.50 -17.75
N GLU A 118 4.24 16.88 -18.05
CA GLU A 118 5.42 16.07 -17.83
C GLU A 118 6.00 16.22 -16.41
N GLY A 119 5.36 17.03 -15.55
CA GLY A 119 5.77 17.23 -14.16
C GLY A 119 7.08 18.00 -14.01
N ARG A 120 7.57 18.68 -15.06
CA ARG A 120 8.83 19.44 -15.06
C ARG A 120 8.70 20.84 -14.46
N GLY A 121 7.48 21.32 -14.23
CA GLY A 121 7.24 22.66 -13.73
C GLY A 121 5.77 23.06 -13.82
N GLY A 122 5.53 24.35 -14.00
CA GLY A 122 4.18 24.87 -14.19
C GLY A 122 4.14 26.38 -14.35
N ALA A 123 2.92 26.90 -14.41
CA ALA A 123 2.62 28.32 -14.43
C ALA A 123 1.68 28.67 -13.28
N VAL A 124 1.90 29.83 -12.66
CA VAL A 124 1.03 30.37 -11.61
C VAL A 124 0.66 31.83 -11.89
N TRP A 125 -0.59 32.20 -11.61
CA TRP A 125 -1.10 33.54 -11.91
C TRP A 125 -1.20 34.36 -10.63
N LEU A 126 -0.31 35.33 -10.47
CA LEU A 126 -0.18 36.17 -9.27
C LEU A 126 -0.45 37.63 -9.58
N LYS A 127 -1.20 38.33 -8.71
CA LYS A 127 -1.45 39.77 -8.87
C LYS A 127 -0.15 40.57 -8.83
N ASN A 128 0.69 40.30 -7.82
CA ASN A 128 1.98 40.96 -7.59
C ASN A 128 3.01 39.91 -7.13
N PRO A 129 3.72 39.23 -8.03
CA PRO A 129 4.72 38.23 -7.63
C PRO A 129 5.88 38.95 -6.90
N PRO A 130 6.19 38.57 -5.65
CA PRO A 130 7.22 39.22 -4.86
C PRO A 130 8.57 38.56 -5.11
N PHE A 131 8.93 38.27 -6.36
CA PHE A 131 10.19 37.63 -6.77
C PHE A 131 10.49 37.96 -8.23
N SER A 132 11.74 37.78 -8.65
CA SER A 132 12.23 38.08 -10.00
C SER A 132 12.54 36.81 -10.80
N GLU A 133 12.75 36.95 -12.11
CA GLU A 133 13.20 35.85 -12.97
C GLU A 133 14.55 35.31 -12.49
N ASN A 134 14.78 34.01 -12.70
CA ASN A 134 15.94 33.24 -12.24
C ASN A 134 16.06 33.04 -10.72
N GLU A 135 15.21 33.65 -9.89
CA GLU A 135 15.16 33.34 -8.46
C GLU A 135 14.74 31.89 -8.22
N VAL A 136 15.35 31.26 -7.21
CA VAL A 136 14.98 29.93 -6.74
C VAL A 136 14.03 30.06 -5.57
N LEU A 137 12.87 29.43 -5.70
CA LEU A 137 11.85 29.36 -4.68
C LEU A 137 11.75 27.94 -4.15
N GLU A 138 11.48 27.82 -2.86
CA GLU A 138 10.92 26.60 -2.30
C GLU A 138 9.41 26.70 -2.49
N LEU A 139 8.84 25.85 -3.33
CA LEU A 139 7.39 25.80 -3.60
C LEU A 139 6.75 24.65 -2.84
N ARG A 140 5.59 24.92 -2.24
CA ARG A 140 4.72 23.91 -1.67
C ARG A 140 3.28 24.13 -2.06
N PHE A 141 2.63 23.12 -2.60
CA PHE A 141 1.22 23.19 -2.92
C PHE A 141 0.55 21.85 -2.68
N MET A 142 -0.74 21.89 -2.37
CA MET A 142 -1.57 20.68 -2.34
C MET A 142 -2.30 20.58 -3.67
N ALA A 143 -2.10 19.46 -4.37
CA ALA A 143 -2.90 19.08 -5.53
C ALA A 143 -3.73 17.83 -5.19
N GLY A 144 -4.99 17.80 -5.63
CA GLY A 144 -5.89 16.65 -5.51
C GLY A 144 -7.06 16.81 -4.52
N SER A 145 -8.25 16.32 -4.90
CA SER A 145 -9.47 16.32 -4.08
C SER A 145 -9.61 15.08 -3.16
N GLY A 146 -8.81 14.03 -3.37
CA GLY A 146 -8.97 12.74 -2.66
C GLY A 146 -7.89 12.39 -1.62
N LEU A 147 -6.64 12.84 -1.83
CA LEU A 147 -5.50 12.72 -0.92
C LEU A 147 -4.58 13.91 -1.19
N PRO A 148 -4.15 14.70 -0.19
CA PRO A 148 -3.32 15.87 -0.44
C PRO A 148 -1.94 15.40 -0.92
N TRP A 149 -1.67 15.47 -2.22
CA TRP A 149 -0.28 15.43 -2.68
C TRP A 149 0.33 16.77 -2.30
N SER A 150 1.07 16.79 -1.20
CA SER A 150 1.94 17.91 -0.86
C SER A 150 3.15 17.84 -1.79
N PHE A 151 3.12 18.60 -2.88
CA PHE A 151 4.33 18.82 -3.64
C PHE A 151 5.24 19.73 -2.84
N HIS A 152 6.49 19.31 -2.68
CA HIS A 152 7.56 20.12 -2.10
C HIS A 152 8.77 20.01 -3.02
N GLY A 153 9.18 21.14 -3.58
CA GLY A 153 10.30 21.18 -4.51
C GLY A 153 10.99 22.53 -4.51
N LEU A 154 12.25 22.53 -4.93
CA LEU A 154 12.93 23.74 -5.36
C LEU A 154 12.51 24.02 -6.79
N SER A 155 12.15 25.26 -7.07
CA SER A 155 11.69 25.69 -8.39
C SER A 155 12.38 26.98 -8.78
N ARG A 156 12.87 27.05 -10.00
CA ARG A 156 13.40 28.29 -10.57
C ARG A 156 12.31 29.01 -11.33
N ILE A 157 12.21 30.31 -11.10
CA ILE A 157 11.36 31.17 -11.92
C ILE A 157 12.01 31.34 -13.29
N ILE A 158 11.35 30.86 -14.33
CA ILE A 158 11.84 30.93 -15.70
C ILE A 158 11.41 32.25 -16.34
N ARG A 159 10.16 32.66 -16.12
CA ARG A 159 9.59 33.84 -16.77
C ARG A 159 8.49 34.48 -15.94
N ILE A 160 8.41 35.81 -15.95
CA ILE A 160 7.30 36.58 -15.38
C ILE A 160 6.70 37.46 -16.49
N GLY A 161 5.58 37.00 -17.06
CA GLY A 161 4.86 37.69 -18.15
C GLY A 161 3.50 38.26 -17.73
N PRO A 162 2.85 39.05 -18.60
CA PRO A 162 1.47 39.49 -18.38
C PRO A 162 0.49 38.29 -18.37
N ALA A 163 -0.48 38.29 -17.45
CA ALA A 163 -1.46 37.21 -17.27
C ALA A 163 -2.56 37.12 -18.36
N GLY A 164 -2.51 37.96 -19.39
CA GLY A 164 -3.61 38.13 -20.35
C GLY A 164 -4.82 38.84 -19.74
N ALA A 165 -6.03 38.56 -20.27
CA ALA A 165 -7.27 39.29 -19.96
C ALA A 165 -7.74 39.26 -18.49
N LYS A 166 -7.15 38.43 -17.63
CA LYS A 166 -7.59 38.23 -16.24
C LYS A 166 -6.89 39.14 -15.21
N GLY A 167 -5.95 39.99 -15.64
CA GLY A 167 -5.16 40.85 -14.76
C GLY A 167 -4.13 40.09 -13.92
N GLY A 168 -3.03 40.76 -13.56
CA GLY A 168 -1.88 40.16 -12.85
C GLY A 168 -0.74 39.71 -13.77
N LYS A 169 0.16 38.88 -13.23
CA LYS A 169 1.32 38.32 -13.93
C LYS A 169 1.26 36.79 -13.94
N ARG A 170 1.60 36.19 -15.08
CA ARG A 170 1.87 34.77 -15.22
C ARG A 170 3.33 34.52 -14.86
N VAL A 171 3.56 33.61 -13.93
CA VAL A 171 4.89 33.19 -13.48
C VAL A 171 5.08 31.75 -13.93
N ASP A 172 5.97 31.53 -14.88
CA ASP A 172 6.39 30.19 -15.30
C ASP A 172 7.58 29.76 -14.43
N PHE A 173 7.52 28.54 -13.90
CA PHE A 173 8.54 27.96 -13.05
C PHE A 173 8.90 26.55 -13.50
N ARG A 174 10.15 26.15 -13.29
CA ARG A 174 10.66 24.80 -13.54
C ARG A 174 11.11 24.18 -12.23
N PHE A 175 10.78 22.92 -11.99
CA PHE A 175 11.35 22.18 -10.86
C PHE A 175 12.84 21.93 -11.12
N GLU A 176 13.65 22.20 -10.11
CA GLU A 176 15.09 21.92 -10.18
C GLU A 176 15.32 20.47 -9.77
N THR A 177 15.82 19.65 -10.70
CA THR A 177 16.37 18.35 -10.32
C THR A 177 17.73 18.54 -9.68
N VAL A 178 18.09 17.68 -8.72
CA VAL A 178 19.39 17.76 -8.03
C VAL A 178 20.56 17.65 -9.03
N SER A 179 20.34 16.93 -10.14
CA SER A 179 21.31 16.67 -11.22
C SER A 179 21.54 17.89 -12.13
N GLU A 180 20.47 18.54 -12.61
CA GLU A 180 20.56 19.69 -13.53
C GLU A 180 21.23 20.91 -12.90
N TYR A 181 21.14 21.06 -11.58
CA TYR A 181 21.80 22.17 -10.92
C TYR A 181 23.32 22.02 -10.87
N ASN A 182 23.85 20.81 -10.68
CA ASN A 182 25.31 20.60 -10.63
C ASN A 182 25.96 20.98 -11.97
N ALA A 183 25.30 20.72 -13.09
CA ALA A 183 25.78 21.10 -14.42
C ALA A 183 25.82 22.63 -14.64
N ASN A 184 24.84 23.37 -14.13
CA ASN A 184 24.74 24.82 -14.33
C ASN A 184 25.69 25.67 -13.44
N LEU A 185 26.36 25.06 -12.45
CA LEU A 185 27.38 25.74 -11.64
C LEU A 185 28.77 25.66 -12.27
N ASP A 186 29.08 24.53 -12.91
CA ASP A 186 30.38 24.31 -13.56
C ASP A 186 30.56 25.23 -14.78
N ASP A 187 29.46 25.70 -15.40
CA ASP A 187 29.47 26.64 -16.53
C ASP A 187 29.62 28.13 -16.13
N SER A 188 29.61 28.45 -14.83
CA SER A 188 29.76 29.84 -14.38
C SER A 188 31.22 30.30 -14.21
N SER A 189 32.19 29.50 -14.66
CA SER A 189 33.62 29.85 -14.67
C SER A 189 34.27 29.69 -16.03
N SER A 190 33.74 30.33 -17.09
CA SER A 190 34.58 30.80 -18.19
C SER A 190 33.80 31.72 -19.13
N ASP A 191 34.19 32.99 -19.15
CA ASP A 191 34.04 33.87 -20.31
C ASP A 191 34.78 33.23 -21.50
N SER A 192 34.03 32.69 -22.46
CA SER A 192 34.41 32.71 -23.88
C SER A 192 33.20 32.37 -24.73
N VAL A 193 32.61 33.41 -25.31
CA VAL A 193 31.62 33.31 -26.40
C VAL A 193 32.32 32.66 -27.61
N VAL A 194 31.98 31.41 -27.90
CA VAL A 194 32.25 30.81 -29.21
C VAL A 194 30.99 30.98 -30.05
N VAL A 195 31.09 31.86 -31.05
CA VAL A 195 30.09 32.06 -32.09
C VAL A 195 30.19 30.86 -33.05
N GLU A 196 29.17 30.00 -33.06
CA GLU A 196 29.01 29.00 -34.12
C GLU A 196 28.54 29.68 -35.43
N PRO A 197 29.11 29.31 -36.59
CA PRO A 197 28.66 29.82 -37.89
C PRO A 197 27.34 29.15 -38.33
N PRO A 198 26.55 29.80 -39.21
CA PRO A 198 25.26 29.28 -39.62
C PRO A 198 25.43 28.05 -40.50
N LEU A 199 24.73 26.96 -40.15
CA LEU A 199 24.59 25.78 -40.99
C LEU A 199 23.51 26.03 -42.04
N ASP A 200 23.96 25.94 -43.28
CA ASP A 200 23.21 26.12 -44.52
C ASP A 200 22.10 25.08 -44.67
N ALA A 201 20.99 25.54 -45.24
CA ALA A 201 19.80 24.74 -45.48
C ALA A 201 19.86 24.10 -46.87
N SER A 202 19.92 22.76 -46.96
CA SER A 202 19.35 22.00 -48.09
C SER A 202 19.68 20.50 -48.00
N VAL A 203 18.82 19.71 -47.34
CA VAL A 203 18.62 18.29 -47.71
C VAL A 203 17.14 17.95 -47.44
N PRO A 204 16.32 17.64 -48.45
CA PRO A 204 14.97 17.14 -48.22
C PRO A 204 15.02 15.69 -47.72
N PRO A 205 14.10 15.27 -46.84
CA PRO A 205 14.03 13.89 -46.38
C PRO A 205 13.64 12.95 -47.53
N PRO A 206 14.13 11.69 -47.53
CA PRO A 206 13.75 10.71 -48.54
C PRO A 206 12.27 10.33 -48.42
N GLU A 207 11.60 10.23 -49.56
CA GLU A 207 10.22 9.74 -49.69
C GLU A 207 10.10 8.31 -49.15
N PRO A 208 9.02 7.98 -48.41
CA PRO A 208 8.77 6.62 -47.97
C PRO A 208 8.35 5.74 -49.15
N GLU A 209 9.06 4.63 -49.36
CA GLU A 209 8.70 3.58 -50.32
C GLU A 209 7.32 2.99 -49.99
N GLU A 210 6.43 3.00 -50.97
CA GLU A 210 5.12 2.36 -50.91
C GLU A 210 5.29 0.83 -50.91
N ILE A 211 4.92 0.19 -49.81
CA ILE A 211 4.78 -1.28 -49.73
C ILE A 211 3.44 -1.66 -50.39
N PRO A 212 3.42 -2.54 -51.41
CA PRO A 212 2.18 -3.00 -52.01
C PRO A 212 1.38 -3.84 -51.01
N LEU A 213 0.18 -3.38 -50.66
CA LEU A 213 -0.80 -4.16 -49.92
C LEU A 213 -1.52 -5.11 -50.88
N GLU A 214 -1.28 -6.41 -50.75
CA GLU A 214 -2.12 -7.43 -51.37
C GLU A 214 -3.52 -7.46 -50.71
N PRO A 215 -4.60 -7.67 -51.49
CA PRO A 215 -5.95 -7.68 -50.97
C PRO A 215 -6.23 -8.96 -50.14
N LEU A 216 -6.49 -8.78 -48.85
CA LEU A 216 -7.03 -9.82 -47.97
C LEU A 216 -8.47 -10.15 -48.37
N GLU A 217 -8.68 -11.38 -48.82
CA GLU A 217 -9.98 -11.95 -49.12
C GLU A 217 -10.87 -11.99 -47.86
N VAL A 218 -12.10 -11.49 -48.02
CA VAL A 218 -13.14 -11.51 -46.99
C VAL A 218 -13.69 -12.93 -46.85
N GLY A 219 -13.08 -13.71 -45.95
CA GLY A 219 -13.63 -14.97 -45.49
C GLY A 219 -14.77 -14.75 -44.49
N THR A 220 -16.00 -14.97 -44.94
CA THR A 220 -17.20 -15.06 -44.09
C THR A 220 -17.08 -16.23 -43.12
N LEU A 221 -16.83 -15.94 -41.84
CA LEU A 221 -16.92 -16.93 -40.76
C LEU A 221 -18.35 -16.98 -40.21
N SER A 222 -19.04 -18.05 -40.59
CA SER A 222 -20.27 -18.54 -39.99
C SER A 222 -20.07 -18.83 -38.50
N SER A 223 -21.00 -18.34 -37.67
CA SER A 223 -21.12 -18.66 -36.25
C SER A 223 -21.20 -20.17 -36.01
N PRO A 224 -20.49 -20.73 -35.01
CA PRO A 224 -20.73 -22.10 -34.57
C PRO A 224 -21.94 -22.18 -33.61
N PRO A 225 -22.67 -23.31 -33.59
CA PRO A 225 -23.87 -23.46 -32.79
C PRO A 225 -23.56 -23.68 -31.31
N LEU A 226 -24.46 -23.16 -30.45
CA LEU A 226 -24.52 -23.39 -29.02
C LEU A 226 -24.64 -24.89 -28.71
N LEU A 227 -23.58 -25.47 -28.15
CA LEU A 227 -23.61 -26.82 -27.58
C LEU A 227 -24.01 -26.72 -26.11
N VAL A 228 -25.24 -27.10 -25.81
CA VAL A 228 -25.76 -27.33 -24.46
C VAL A 228 -25.04 -28.54 -23.88
N GLN A 229 -24.33 -28.37 -22.75
CA GLN A 229 -23.86 -29.50 -21.95
C GLN A 229 -24.82 -29.76 -20.77
N PRO A 230 -25.05 -31.05 -20.42
CA PRO A 230 -26.00 -31.44 -19.38
C PRO A 230 -25.41 -31.26 -17.96
N GLU A 231 -26.31 -30.99 -17.01
CA GLU A 231 -26.05 -30.93 -15.56
C GLU A 231 -25.36 -32.21 -15.02
N PRO A 232 -24.37 -32.09 -14.13
CA PRO A 232 -23.91 -33.23 -13.35
C PRO A 232 -24.86 -33.50 -12.17
N ALA A 233 -25.37 -34.73 -12.12
CA ALA A 233 -26.19 -35.24 -11.04
C ALA A 233 -25.49 -35.19 -9.67
N LEU A 234 -26.18 -34.64 -8.68
CA LEU A 234 -25.82 -34.69 -7.27
C LEU A 234 -25.92 -36.13 -6.72
N PRO A 235 -24.93 -36.63 -5.95
CA PRO A 235 -25.11 -37.88 -5.23
C PRO A 235 -25.99 -37.65 -3.99
N GLN A 236 -27.06 -38.45 -3.90
CA GLN A 236 -27.94 -38.54 -2.74
C GLN A 236 -27.15 -39.13 -1.56
N LEU A 237 -27.09 -38.39 -0.44
CA LEU A 237 -26.54 -38.87 0.81
C LEU A 237 -27.67 -39.52 1.62
N GLU A 238 -27.65 -40.84 1.69
CA GLU A 238 -28.55 -41.63 2.53
C GLU A 238 -28.30 -41.37 4.02
N LYS A 239 -29.40 -41.24 4.77
CA LYS A 239 -29.44 -41.12 6.22
C LYS A 239 -29.08 -42.46 6.86
N ALA A 240 -27.94 -42.52 7.54
CA ALA A 240 -27.65 -43.61 8.47
C ALA A 240 -28.15 -43.25 9.88
N MET A 241 -29.16 -44.00 10.32
CA MET A 241 -29.66 -44.06 11.70
C MET A 241 -28.53 -44.48 12.65
N VAL A 242 -28.32 -43.74 13.74
CA VAL A 242 -27.52 -44.20 14.88
C VAL A 242 -28.46 -44.64 15.99
N THR A 243 -28.52 -45.95 16.21
CA THR A 243 -29.11 -46.61 17.37
C THR A 243 -28.13 -46.63 18.53
N LYS A 244 -28.65 -46.36 19.73
CA LYS A 244 -27.98 -46.47 21.03
C LYS A 244 -27.39 -47.86 21.28
N LYS A 245 -26.21 -47.90 21.92
CA LYS A 245 -25.92 -48.84 23.02
C LYS A 245 -24.63 -48.47 23.77
N ASP A 246 -24.78 -48.25 25.08
CA ASP A 246 -23.80 -48.56 26.13
C ASP A 246 -23.43 -50.05 26.09
N PRO A 247 -22.27 -50.54 26.64
CA PRO A 247 -21.81 -50.22 28.00
C PRO A 247 -20.29 -50.26 28.29
N GLY A 248 -19.90 -49.93 29.52
CA GLY A 248 -19.01 -50.82 30.28
C GLY A 248 -17.67 -50.26 30.78
N VAL A 249 -17.66 -49.96 32.08
CA VAL A 249 -16.52 -49.74 32.99
C VAL A 249 -15.49 -50.89 32.95
N LYS A 250 -14.18 -50.57 33.05
CA LYS A 250 -13.23 -51.23 33.98
C LYS A 250 -11.89 -50.48 34.09
N ASP A 251 -11.49 -50.28 35.35
CA ASP A 251 -10.22 -49.77 35.84
C ASP A 251 -8.99 -50.57 35.39
N LYS A 252 -7.84 -49.88 35.29
CA LYS A 252 -6.56 -50.40 35.77
C LYS A 252 -5.56 -49.27 36.07
N VAL A 253 -4.86 -49.50 37.17
CA VAL A 253 -4.06 -48.60 38.02
C VAL A 253 -2.58 -48.98 37.90
N LEU A 254 -1.68 -47.97 37.91
CA LEU A 254 -0.25 -47.93 38.33
C LEU A 254 0.76 -48.89 37.63
N GLU A 255 2.07 -48.65 37.47
CA GLU A 255 3.06 -47.68 37.98
C GLU A 255 4.40 -47.83 37.18
N SER A 256 5.39 -46.98 37.49
CA SER A 256 6.85 -47.07 37.20
C SER A 256 7.31 -46.45 35.86
N LYS A 257 8.36 -45.61 35.77
CA LYS A 257 9.60 -45.44 36.54
C LYS A 257 10.14 -44.00 36.37
N VAL A 258 10.56 -43.38 37.46
CA VAL A 258 11.37 -42.15 37.51
C VAL A 258 12.83 -42.54 37.74
N GLN A 259 13.75 -42.15 36.85
CA GLN A 259 15.16 -41.91 37.21
C GLN A 259 15.93 -41.17 36.10
N GLU A 260 16.72 -40.18 36.56
CA GLU A 260 17.91 -39.56 35.95
C GLU A 260 17.74 -38.46 34.87
N SER A 261 17.83 -37.19 35.30
CA SER A 261 18.44 -36.13 34.48
C SER A 261 19.12 -35.06 35.36
N SER A 262 20.41 -35.25 35.65
CA SER A 262 21.24 -34.23 36.32
C SER A 262 22.51 -33.89 35.53
N ARG A 263 22.58 -34.24 34.24
CA ARG A 263 23.73 -33.95 33.38
C ARG A 263 23.45 -33.00 32.20
N SER A 264 22.27 -32.38 32.11
CA SER A 264 21.87 -31.58 30.93
C SER A 264 21.94 -30.06 31.09
N LYS A 265 22.26 -29.51 32.27
CA LYS A 265 22.32 -28.05 32.45
C LYS A 265 23.63 -27.42 31.96
N VAL A 266 24.76 -28.06 32.21
CA VAL A 266 26.09 -27.49 31.87
C VAL A 266 26.29 -27.41 30.34
N ASP A 267 25.80 -28.38 29.58
CA ASP A 267 25.87 -28.35 28.10
C ASP A 267 24.86 -27.39 27.45
N ALA A 268 23.79 -27.02 28.16
CA ALA A 268 22.79 -26.07 27.66
C ALA A 268 23.27 -24.62 27.80
N ASP A 269 23.94 -24.31 28.90
CA ASP A 269 24.50 -22.99 29.18
C ASP A 269 25.69 -22.69 28.25
N ASP A 270 26.60 -23.66 28.04
CA ASP A 270 27.72 -23.53 27.09
C ASP A 270 27.27 -23.37 25.63
N LYS A 271 26.14 -23.99 25.27
CA LYS A 271 25.53 -23.84 23.94
C LYS A 271 24.87 -22.47 23.78
N TYR A 272 24.24 -21.97 24.84
CA TYR A 272 23.62 -20.65 24.88
C TYR A 272 24.68 -19.53 24.80
N GLU A 273 25.77 -19.63 25.55
CA GLU A 273 26.89 -18.68 25.54
C GLU A 273 27.51 -18.55 24.13
N ARG A 274 27.65 -19.68 23.41
CA ARG A 274 28.14 -19.69 22.02
C ARG A 274 27.16 -19.02 21.05
N MET A 275 25.86 -19.29 21.16
CA MET A 275 24.85 -18.66 20.30
C MET A 275 24.74 -17.15 20.56
N LEU A 276 24.90 -16.72 21.81
CA LEU A 276 24.92 -15.30 22.19
C LEU A 276 26.15 -14.58 21.62
N GLN A 277 27.33 -15.20 21.73
CA GLN A 277 28.59 -14.69 21.15
C GLN A 277 28.53 -14.62 19.62
N GLU A 278 27.89 -15.58 18.95
CA GLU A 278 27.72 -15.60 17.50
C GLU A 278 26.71 -14.54 17.02
N GLY A 279 25.61 -14.35 17.76
CA GLY A 279 24.65 -13.27 17.54
C GLY A 279 25.26 -11.88 17.74
N LEU A 280 26.10 -11.70 18.75
CA LEU A 280 26.85 -10.45 18.99
C LEU A 280 27.91 -10.19 17.92
N LYS A 281 28.51 -11.24 17.32
CA LYS A 281 29.41 -11.10 16.17
C LYS A 281 28.67 -10.69 14.90
N LEU A 282 27.47 -11.23 14.66
CA LEU A 282 26.61 -10.84 13.54
C LEU A 282 26.05 -9.41 13.69
N ALA A 283 25.81 -8.97 14.93
CA ALA A 283 25.40 -7.60 15.23
C ALA A 283 26.53 -6.56 15.04
N LYS A 284 27.79 -6.99 15.00
CA LYS A 284 28.97 -6.14 14.73
C LYS A 284 29.27 -5.98 13.24
N VAL A 285 28.57 -6.67 12.35
CA VAL A 285 28.73 -6.51 10.90
C VAL A 285 27.92 -5.30 10.47
N ASP A 286 28.62 -4.24 10.05
CA ASP A 286 28.00 -3.06 9.47
C ASP A 286 27.29 -3.48 8.18
N VAL A 287 25.97 -3.29 8.11
CA VAL A 287 25.13 -3.76 6.99
C VAL A 287 25.53 -3.07 5.68
N ALA A 288 26.20 -1.93 5.76
CA ALA A 288 26.81 -1.24 4.62
C ALA A 288 27.99 -2.03 4.00
N ASP A 289 28.82 -2.69 4.80
CA ASP A 289 30.00 -3.43 4.32
C ASP A 289 29.62 -4.78 3.67
N ALA A 290 28.51 -5.39 4.11
CA ALA A 290 28.01 -6.64 3.56
C ALA A 290 27.36 -6.47 2.16
N VAL A 291 26.89 -5.26 1.83
CA VAL A 291 26.23 -4.98 0.53
C VAL A 291 27.24 -4.53 -0.54
N VAL A 292 28.38 -3.95 -0.15
CA VAL A 292 29.38 -3.40 -1.07
C VAL A 292 30.36 -4.48 -1.60
N ASN A 293 30.63 -5.55 -0.87
CA ASN A 293 31.55 -6.62 -1.30
C ASN A 293 30.88 -7.74 -2.14
N LYS A 294 30.12 -7.38 -3.19
CA LYS A 294 29.63 -8.33 -4.22
C LYS A 294 30.72 -8.65 -5.27
N GLY A 295 31.88 -9.11 -4.81
CA GLY A 295 33.02 -9.45 -5.68
C GLY A 295 33.53 -10.88 -5.57
N ASN A 296 33.31 -11.58 -4.46
CA ASN A 296 33.74 -12.96 -4.28
C ASN A 296 32.71 -13.69 -3.42
N ASP A 297 32.01 -14.65 -4.00
CA ASP A 297 30.89 -15.37 -3.40
C ASP A 297 31.38 -16.45 -2.41
N PRO A 298 31.28 -16.26 -1.08
CA PRO A 298 31.61 -17.27 -0.09
C PRO A 298 30.41 -18.17 0.22
N PHE A 299 29.22 -17.91 -0.36
CA PHE A 299 27.98 -18.59 -0.01
C PHE A 299 27.80 -19.95 -0.67
N LEU A 300 28.63 -20.30 -1.65
CA LEU A 300 28.56 -21.60 -2.33
C LEU A 300 29.33 -22.73 -1.61
N ALA A 301 30.27 -22.42 -0.71
CA ALA A 301 31.08 -23.43 -0.01
C ALA A 301 30.43 -24.00 1.27
N ALA A 302 29.37 -23.37 1.80
CA ALA A 302 28.78 -23.73 3.10
C ALA A 302 27.54 -24.66 3.03
N ARG A 303 27.28 -25.31 1.89
CA ARG A 303 26.03 -26.07 1.67
C ARG A 303 25.93 -27.44 2.38
N SER A 304 26.91 -27.86 3.16
CA SER A 304 26.96 -29.25 3.66
C SER A 304 26.76 -29.46 5.17
N ARG A 305 26.68 -28.45 6.06
CA ARG A 305 26.77 -28.75 7.52
C ARG A 305 25.83 -28.09 8.52
N ASN A 306 24.88 -27.23 8.16
CA ASN A 306 23.98 -26.63 9.17
C ASN A 306 22.51 -26.64 8.76
N THR A 307 21.81 -27.72 9.10
CA THR A 307 20.34 -27.73 9.21
C THR A 307 19.81 -26.78 10.29
N ASP A 308 20.65 -26.41 11.27
CA ASP A 308 20.30 -25.43 12.31
C ASP A 308 20.29 -23.98 11.80
N SER A 309 21.19 -23.59 10.88
CA SER A 309 21.21 -22.22 10.30
C SER A 309 19.95 -21.84 9.50
N ARG A 310 19.19 -22.83 9.02
CA ARG A 310 17.91 -22.60 8.32
C ARG A 310 16.76 -22.22 9.26
N ARG A 311 16.89 -22.48 10.57
CA ARG A 311 15.87 -22.10 11.56
C ARG A 311 15.95 -20.62 11.91
N ASP A 312 17.11 -20.00 11.76
CA ASP A 312 17.40 -18.65 12.24
C ASP A 312 16.88 -17.51 11.36
N PHE A 313 16.16 -17.79 10.27
CA PHE A 313 15.53 -16.75 9.41
C PHE A 313 14.02 -16.86 9.32
N ARG A 314 13.38 -17.60 10.25
CA ARG A 314 11.92 -17.73 10.30
C ARG A 314 11.34 -16.96 11.46
N ILE A 315 10.28 -16.22 11.22
CA ILE A 315 9.55 -15.50 12.27
C ILE A 315 8.05 -15.73 12.12
N ASN A 316 7.38 -15.94 13.24
CA ASN A 316 5.92 -15.85 13.30
C ASN A 316 5.59 -14.39 13.57
N ASP A 317 4.83 -13.74 12.69
CA ASP A 317 4.40 -12.36 12.87
C ASP A 317 2.90 -12.20 12.55
N ARG A 318 2.32 -11.09 12.98
CA ARG A 318 0.97 -10.65 12.65
C ARG A 318 1.08 -9.44 11.75
N ILE A 319 0.90 -9.64 10.45
CA ILE A 319 1.02 -8.56 9.47
C ILE A 319 -0.23 -8.48 8.59
N PRO A 320 -0.50 -7.34 7.95
CA PRO A 320 -1.45 -7.31 6.87
C PRO A 320 -1.00 -8.22 5.73
N PHE A 321 -1.90 -9.07 5.28
CA PHE A 321 -1.59 -10.12 4.31
C PHE A 321 -2.80 -10.41 3.45
N ILE A 322 -2.59 -10.40 2.14
CA ILE A 322 -3.61 -10.72 1.15
C ILE A 322 -3.02 -11.78 0.22
N TRP A 323 -3.83 -12.75 -0.19
CA TRP A 323 -3.40 -13.77 -1.13
C TRP A 323 -4.55 -14.12 -2.08
N CYS A 324 -4.20 -14.45 -3.33
CA CYS A 324 -5.14 -14.84 -4.37
C CYS A 324 -4.52 -15.97 -5.20
N HIS A 325 -5.28 -17.05 -5.42
CA HIS A 325 -4.94 -18.09 -6.38
C HIS A 325 -5.07 -17.54 -7.80
N VAL A 326 -3.99 -17.67 -8.57
CA VAL A 326 -3.91 -17.19 -9.95
C VAL A 326 -3.71 -18.36 -10.90
N SER A 327 -4.28 -18.23 -12.09
CA SER A 327 -4.01 -19.15 -13.20
C SER A 327 -2.54 -19.08 -13.64
N GLU A 328 -2.07 -20.15 -14.29
CA GLU A 328 -0.73 -20.18 -14.87
C GLU A 328 -0.57 -19.08 -15.94
N GLU A 329 -1.62 -18.78 -16.72
CA GLU A 329 -1.62 -17.68 -17.70
C GLU A 329 -1.36 -16.31 -17.05
N SER A 330 -2.15 -15.96 -16.01
CA SER A 330 -1.94 -14.72 -15.26
C SER A 330 -0.55 -14.66 -14.61
N PHE A 331 -0.02 -15.80 -14.16
CA PHE A 331 1.34 -15.87 -13.63
C PHE A 331 2.39 -15.62 -14.72
N GLN A 332 2.24 -16.19 -15.91
CA GLN A 332 3.15 -15.94 -17.04
C GLN A 332 3.13 -14.46 -17.47
N GLU A 333 1.97 -13.80 -17.48
CA GLU A 333 1.89 -12.34 -17.72
C GLU A 333 2.67 -11.54 -16.66
N ALA A 334 2.51 -11.90 -15.39
CA ALA A 334 3.25 -11.29 -14.30
C ALA A 334 4.76 -11.54 -14.43
N MET A 335 5.17 -12.73 -14.88
CA MET A 335 6.56 -13.08 -15.14
C MET A 335 7.18 -12.28 -16.28
N MET A 336 6.45 -12.03 -17.38
CA MET A 336 6.93 -11.15 -18.46
C MET A 336 7.22 -9.74 -17.93
N THR A 337 6.32 -9.21 -17.10
CA THR A 337 6.51 -7.91 -16.43
C THR A 337 7.71 -7.93 -15.50
N PHE A 338 7.86 -9.01 -14.72
CA PHE A 338 9.00 -9.20 -13.83
C PHE A 338 10.33 -9.25 -14.57
N HIS A 339 10.43 -9.98 -15.69
CA HIS A 339 11.67 -10.06 -16.45
C HIS A 339 12.14 -8.69 -16.96
N LYS A 340 11.18 -7.84 -17.36
CA LYS A 340 11.41 -6.47 -17.83
C LYS A 340 11.79 -5.51 -16.70
N ASN A 341 11.03 -5.50 -15.61
CA ASN A 341 11.12 -4.46 -14.57
C ASN A 341 11.87 -4.90 -13.31
N LYS A 342 12.19 -6.19 -13.18
CA LYS A 342 12.70 -6.85 -11.96
C LYS A 342 11.78 -6.72 -10.74
N GLU A 343 10.53 -6.35 -10.98
CA GLU A 343 9.47 -6.21 -10.00
C GLU A 343 8.14 -6.69 -10.58
N PHE A 344 7.27 -7.20 -9.70
CA PHE A 344 5.90 -7.53 -10.08
C PHE A 344 5.05 -6.26 -10.07
N GLY A 345 4.49 -5.93 -11.23
CA GLY A 345 3.47 -4.90 -11.34
C GLY A 345 2.13 -5.35 -10.76
N LEU A 346 1.19 -4.41 -10.60
CA LEU A 346 -0.19 -4.76 -10.31
C LEU A 346 -0.82 -5.47 -11.53
N ARG A 347 -1.49 -6.61 -11.31
CA ARG A 347 -2.34 -7.25 -12.33
C ARG A 347 -3.40 -6.27 -12.85
N THR A 348 -3.82 -6.51 -14.09
CA THR A 348 -4.81 -5.67 -14.79
C THR A 348 -6.13 -5.57 -14.01
N ILE A 349 -6.61 -6.68 -13.44
CA ILE A 349 -7.84 -6.71 -12.63
C ILE A 349 -7.78 -5.75 -11.42
N ILE A 350 -6.62 -5.66 -10.76
CA ILE A 350 -6.41 -4.78 -9.60
C ILE A 350 -6.41 -3.32 -10.04
N ARG A 351 -5.74 -3.01 -11.16
CA ARG A 351 -5.72 -1.67 -11.75
C ARG A 351 -7.12 -1.21 -12.14
N ASN A 352 -7.91 -2.11 -12.74
CA ASN A 352 -9.30 -1.84 -13.08
C ASN A 352 -10.14 -1.55 -11.85
N GLN A 353 -10.03 -2.38 -10.80
CA GLN A 353 -10.72 -2.13 -9.54
C GLN A 353 -10.34 -0.78 -8.92
N GLN A 354 -9.05 -0.41 -8.93
CA GLN A 354 -8.62 0.90 -8.45
C GLN A 354 -9.24 2.05 -9.26
N GLN A 355 -9.36 1.90 -10.58
CA GLN A 355 -10.01 2.90 -11.42
C GLN A 355 -11.52 3.01 -11.15
N ILE A 356 -12.20 1.88 -10.97
CA ILE A 356 -13.64 1.85 -10.63
C ILE A 356 -13.88 2.54 -9.28
N LEU A 357 -13.04 2.27 -8.27
CA LEU A 357 -13.12 2.92 -6.97
C LEU A 357 -12.83 4.44 -7.03
N ARG A 358 -12.00 4.90 -7.97
CA ARG A 358 -11.79 6.34 -8.24
C ARG A 358 -13.05 6.96 -8.83
N ASN A 359 -13.67 6.33 -9.82
CA ASN A 359 -14.93 6.79 -10.40
C ASN A 359 -16.03 6.92 -9.33
N LEU A 360 -16.06 6.00 -8.36
CA LEU A 360 -16.98 6.09 -7.24
C LEU A 360 -16.66 7.27 -6.30
N GLY A 361 -15.37 7.58 -6.12
CA GLY A 361 -14.91 8.79 -5.42
C GLY A 361 -15.39 10.08 -6.09
N ASP A 362 -15.32 10.15 -7.42
CA ASP A 362 -15.84 11.32 -8.17
C ASP A 362 -17.36 11.50 -7.97
N ILE A 363 -18.10 10.39 -7.92
CA ILE A 363 -19.54 10.40 -7.62
C ILE A 363 -19.79 10.87 -6.18
N GLN A 364 -18.96 10.45 -5.21
CA GLN A 364 -19.05 10.94 -3.82
C GLN A 364 -18.87 12.45 -3.74
N ASP A 365 -17.93 13.02 -4.50
CA ASP A 365 -17.69 14.46 -4.57
C ASP A 365 -18.91 15.21 -5.14
N VAL A 366 -19.58 14.65 -6.15
CA VAL A 366 -20.83 15.20 -6.70
C VAL A 366 -21.94 15.17 -5.66
N LEU A 367 -22.14 14.04 -4.98
CA LEU A 367 -23.14 13.89 -3.92
C LEU A 367 -22.87 14.82 -2.73
N GLN A 368 -21.60 15.03 -2.38
CA GLN A 368 -21.17 15.98 -1.36
C GLN A 368 -21.53 17.41 -1.73
N ARG A 369 -21.23 17.84 -2.96
CA ARG A 369 -21.60 19.18 -3.46
C ARG A 369 -23.12 19.40 -3.43
N LYS A 370 -23.88 18.36 -3.73
CA LYS A 370 -25.35 18.36 -3.66
C LYS A 370 -25.92 18.21 -2.24
N ARG A 371 -25.08 18.03 -1.21
CA ARG A 371 -25.49 17.75 0.18
C ARG A 371 -26.46 16.56 0.29
N SER A 372 -26.31 15.57 -0.57
CA SER A 372 -27.17 14.39 -0.57
C SER A 372 -26.82 13.46 0.59
N SER A 373 -27.83 12.96 1.31
CA SER A 373 -27.66 11.91 2.32
C SER A 373 -27.17 10.58 1.73
N ALA A 374 -27.34 10.37 0.41
CA ALA A 374 -26.83 9.21 -0.31
C ALA A 374 -25.32 9.03 -0.17
N ARG A 375 -24.59 10.14 0.01
CA ARG A 375 -23.12 10.14 0.14
C ARG A 375 -22.64 9.12 1.17
N LYS A 376 -23.25 9.09 2.36
CA LYS A 376 -22.82 8.18 3.45
C LYS A 376 -22.97 6.72 3.06
N PHE A 377 -24.02 6.38 2.30
CA PHE A 377 -24.24 5.02 1.82
C PHE A 377 -23.25 4.66 0.70
N VAL A 378 -22.97 5.58 -0.22
CA VAL A 378 -21.98 5.36 -1.28
C VAL A 378 -20.57 5.23 -0.70
N GLU A 379 -20.21 6.02 0.30
CA GLU A 379 -18.97 5.91 1.08
C GLU A 379 -18.85 4.53 1.74
N TRP A 380 -19.86 4.15 2.50
CA TRP A 380 -19.86 2.84 3.16
C TRP A 380 -19.74 1.68 2.17
N HIS A 381 -20.48 1.70 1.06
CA HIS A 381 -20.41 0.63 0.05
C HIS A 381 -19.08 0.62 -0.68
N ARG A 382 -18.46 1.78 -0.94
CA ARG A 382 -17.10 1.87 -1.52
C ARG A 382 -16.10 1.08 -0.69
N ASP A 383 -16.09 1.37 0.62
CA ASP A 383 -15.15 0.76 1.55
C ASP A 383 -15.44 -0.73 1.67
N ARG A 384 -16.72 -1.12 1.71
CA ARG A 384 -17.13 -2.52 1.82
C ARG A 384 -16.82 -3.34 0.58
N LEU A 385 -17.07 -2.80 -0.62
CA LEU A 385 -16.75 -3.46 -1.89
C LEU A 385 -15.25 -3.56 -2.11
N SER A 386 -14.49 -2.51 -1.74
CA SER A 386 -13.03 -2.57 -1.71
C SER A 386 -12.55 -3.67 -0.76
N TRP A 387 -13.15 -3.80 0.43
CA TRP A 387 -12.81 -4.84 1.38
C TRP A 387 -13.13 -6.25 0.85
N LEU A 388 -14.27 -6.44 0.19
CA LEU A 388 -14.62 -7.72 -0.45
C LEU A 388 -13.62 -8.11 -1.53
N PHE A 389 -13.29 -7.17 -2.42
CA PHE A 389 -12.29 -7.40 -3.46
C PHE A 389 -10.92 -7.78 -2.90
N LEU A 390 -10.45 -7.10 -1.85
CA LEU A 390 -9.18 -7.42 -1.19
C LEU A 390 -9.18 -8.78 -0.47
N ARG A 391 -10.35 -9.40 -0.29
CA ARG A 391 -10.52 -10.73 0.32
C ARG A 391 -10.85 -11.82 -0.70
N ALA A 392 -10.98 -11.47 -1.97
CA ALA A 392 -11.05 -12.45 -3.02
C ALA A 392 -9.78 -13.31 -3.00
N THR A 393 -9.98 -14.61 -2.96
CA THR A 393 -8.90 -15.61 -2.92
C THR A 393 -8.73 -16.32 -4.26
N THR A 394 -9.54 -15.98 -5.26
CA THR A 394 -9.45 -16.50 -6.63
C THR A 394 -9.73 -15.38 -7.64
N GLU A 395 -9.24 -15.52 -8.87
CA GLU A 395 -9.51 -14.56 -9.94
C GLU A 395 -11.01 -14.42 -10.27
N ASN A 396 -11.76 -15.51 -10.14
CA ASN A 396 -13.21 -15.49 -10.35
C ASN A 396 -13.94 -14.68 -9.27
N GLU A 397 -13.51 -14.79 -8.01
CA GLU A 397 -14.03 -13.96 -6.92
C GLU A 397 -13.67 -12.48 -7.15
N GLU A 398 -12.45 -12.19 -7.60
CA GLU A 398 -12.03 -10.81 -7.93
C GLU A 398 -12.91 -10.22 -9.05
N LEU A 399 -13.15 -10.98 -10.12
CA LEU A 399 -14.01 -10.56 -11.23
C LEU A 399 -15.45 -10.34 -10.77
N TYR A 400 -15.97 -11.24 -9.94
CA TYR A 400 -17.31 -11.13 -9.36
C TYR A 400 -17.46 -9.86 -8.53
N TYR A 401 -16.52 -9.57 -7.61
CA TYR A 401 -16.58 -8.35 -6.80
C TYR A 401 -16.29 -7.08 -7.61
N GLN A 402 -15.49 -7.16 -8.66
CA GLN A 402 -15.31 -6.04 -9.60
C GLN A 402 -16.64 -5.72 -10.31
N GLY A 403 -17.31 -6.73 -10.89
CA GLY A 403 -18.61 -6.54 -11.55
C GLY A 403 -19.69 -6.01 -10.59
N MET A 404 -19.68 -6.49 -9.35
CA MET A 404 -20.53 -5.96 -8.28
C MET A 404 -20.23 -4.47 -8.00
N THR A 405 -18.95 -4.07 -8.02
CA THR A 405 -18.54 -2.67 -7.84
C THR A 405 -18.97 -1.81 -9.02
N GLU A 406 -18.84 -2.30 -10.26
CA GLU A 406 -19.28 -1.61 -11.47
C GLU A 406 -20.80 -1.37 -11.48
N LEU A 407 -21.58 -2.39 -11.10
CA LEU A 407 -23.02 -2.26 -10.93
C LEU A 407 -23.36 -1.19 -9.88
N PHE A 408 -22.64 -1.17 -8.75
CA PHE A 408 -22.84 -0.15 -7.74
C PHE A 408 -22.44 1.26 -8.22
N VAL A 409 -21.39 1.41 -9.02
CA VAL A 409 -21.03 2.68 -9.67
C VAL A 409 -22.18 3.19 -10.55
N ALA A 410 -22.81 2.30 -11.32
CA ALA A 410 -23.96 2.67 -12.15
C ALA A 410 -25.15 3.17 -11.30
N ILE A 411 -25.45 2.49 -10.20
CA ILE A 411 -26.49 2.90 -9.23
C ILE A 411 -26.17 4.26 -8.62
N ALA A 412 -24.94 4.42 -8.11
CA ALA A 412 -24.49 5.66 -7.48
C ALA A 412 -24.51 6.84 -8.46
N SER A 413 -24.15 6.61 -9.72
CA SER A 413 -24.20 7.61 -10.79
C SER A 413 -25.64 8.06 -11.07
N ASP A 414 -26.60 7.13 -11.16
CA ASP A 414 -28.00 7.47 -11.38
C ASP A 414 -28.61 8.23 -10.20
N ILE A 415 -28.29 7.82 -8.96
CA ILE A 415 -28.68 8.56 -7.75
C ILE A 415 -28.08 9.96 -7.76
N ALA A 416 -26.82 10.11 -8.16
CA ALA A 416 -26.16 11.41 -8.24
C ALA A 416 -26.76 12.32 -9.32
N LYS A 417 -27.37 11.77 -10.38
CA LYS A 417 -28.07 12.55 -11.42
C LYS A 417 -29.43 13.05 -10.94
N GLN A 418 -30.12 12.30 -10.09
CA GLN A 418 -31.43 12.69 -9.58
C GLN A 418 -31.34 13.92 -8.65
N LEU A 419 -32.32 14.83 -8.77
CA LEU A 419 -32.56 15.95 -7.86
C LEU A 419 -34.00 15.82 -7.34
N GLY A 420 -34.22 15.83 -6.02
CA GLY A 420 -35.56 15.89 -5.42
C GLY A 420 -36.00 14.66 -4.61
N SER A 421 -37.32 14.52 -4.42
CA SER A 421 -37.99 13.56 -3.52
C SER A 421 -37.77 12.08 -3.86
N ALA A 422 -37.48 11.75 -5.12
CA ALA A 422 -37.12 10.39 -5.55
C ALA A 422 -35.92 9.82 -4.79
N GLY A 423 -35.02 10.69 -4.29
CA GLY A 423 -33.85 10.28 -3.53
C GLY A 423 -34.15 9.61 -2.19
N GLN A 424 -35.32 9.82 -1.58
CA GLN A 424 -35.64 9.20 -0.28
C GLN A 424 -35.75 7.68 -0.38
N TRP A 425 -36.50 7.17 -1.36
CA TRP A 425 -36.70 5.72 -1.51
C TRP A 425 -35.42 5.02 -1.97
N SER A 426 -34.62 5.65 -2.83
CA SER A 426 -33.31 5.12 -3.22
C SER A 426 -32.34 5.05 -2.03
N ASN A 427 -32.34 6.07 -1.16
CA ASN A 427 -31.54 6.04 0.07
C ASN A 427 -32.00 4.95 1.03
N GLN A 428 -33.31 4.74 1.16
CA GLN A 428 -33.84 3.65 1.97
C GLN A 428 -33.43 2.29 1.39
N ALA A 429 -33.52 2.09 0.07
CA ALA A 429 -33.06 0.88 -0.59
C ALA A 429 -31.56 0.64 -0.31
N LEU A 430 -30.71 1.65 -0.50
CA LEU A 430 -29.28 1.57 -0.18
C LEU A 430 -29.02 1.25 1.30
N SER A 431 -29.80 1.81 2.22
CA SER A 431 -29.69 1.48 3.64
C SER A 431 -30.02 0.02 3.92
N MET A 432 -31.01 -0.54 3.22
CA MET A 432 -31.37 -1.95 3.36
C MET A 432 -30.33 -2.88 2.72
N MET A 433 -29.74 -2.50 1.57
CA MET A 433 -28.62 -3.24 0.96
C MET A 433 -27.39 -3.28 1.87
N ARG A 434 -27.08 -2.15 2.51
CA ARG A 434 -26.06 -2.09 3.57
C ARG A 434 -26.38 -3.09 4.68
N HIS A 435 -27.63 -3.11 5.16
CA HIS A 435 -28.04 -4.03 6.22
C HIS A 435 -27.91 -5.50 5.80
N ILE A 436 -28.27 -5.85 4.56
CA ILE A 436 -28.05 -7.20 4.01
C ILE A 436 -26.57 -7.59 4.12
N MET A 437 -25.65 -6.73 3.66
CA MET A 437 -24.20 -7.01 3.72
C MET A 437 -23.68 -7.17 5.16
N GLU A 438 -24.15 -6.34 6.09
CA GLU A 438 -23.79 -6.43 7.51
C GLU A 438 -24.30 -7.76 8.12
N LEU A 439 -25.54 -8.14 7.82
CA LEU A 439 -26.14 -9.39 8.31
C LEU A 439 -25.48 -10.62 7.69
N LEU A 440 -25.18 -10.61 6.38
CA LEU A 440 -24.43 -11.68 5.71
C LEU A 440 -23.05 -11.85 6.34
N GLN A 441 -22.37 -10.74 6.66
CA GLN A 441 -21.09 -10.80 7.37
C GLN A 441 -21.23 -11.47 8.74
N ILE A 442 -22.24 -11.10 9.53
CA ILE A 442 -22.47 -11.72 10.84
C ILE A 442 -22.77 -13.21 10.67
N ARG A 443 -23.69 -13.57 9.78
CA ARG A 443 -24.11 -14.95 9.52
C ARG A 443 -22.92 -15.84 9.14
N ASP A 444 -22.11 -15.38 8.20
CA ASP A 444 -21.05 -16.18 7.60
C ASP A 444 -19.75 -16.19 8.44
N GLN A 445 -19.55 -15.16 9.26
CA GLN A 445 -18.40 -15.05 10.16
C GLN A 445 -18.70 -15.49 11.60
N ALA A 446 -19.94 -15.78 11.95
CA ALA A 446 -20.26 -16.38 13.24
C ALA A 446 -19.61 -17.77 13.37
N ASN A 447 -19.20 -18.14 14.57
CA ASN A 447 -18.92 -19.53 14.91
C ASN A 447 -20.24 -20.19 15.34
N PRO A 448 -20.73 -21.23 14.63
CA PRO A 448 -22.04 -21.81 14.91
C PRO A 448 -22.13 -22.45 16.31
N VAL A 449 -21.00 -22.80 16.93
CA VAL A 449 -20.96 -23.42 18.26
C VAL A 449 -21.08 -22.36 19.37
N THR A 450 -20.44 -21.20 19.20
CA THR A 450 -20.33 -20.19 20.27
C THR A 450 -21.20 -18.97 20.06
N GLU A 451 -21.71 -18.74 18.84
CA GLU A 451 -22.37 -17.49 18.44
C GLU A 451 -23.75 -17.75 17.80
N MET A 452 -24.46 -18.79 18.25
CA MET A 452 -25.76 -19.19 17.70
C MET A 452 -26.81 -18.06 17.77
N ASP A 453 -26.83 -17.26 18.83
CA ASP A 453 -27.75 -16.12 18.96
C ASP A 453 -27.48 -15.04 17.91
N ALA A 454 -26.21 -14.78 17.58
CA ALA A 454 -25.84 -13.82 16.54
C ALA A 454 -26.27 -14.33 15.15
N LEU A 455 -26.11 -15.64 14.92
CA LEU A 455 -26.55 -16.31 13.69
C LEU A 455 -28.08 -16.23 13.53
N ASN A 456 -28.84 -16.54 14.58
CA ASN A 456 -30.30 -16.46 14.56
C ASN A 456 -30.79 -15.03 14.29
N ARG A 457 -30.23 -14.02 14.99
CA ARG A 457 -30.54 -12.61 14.74
C ARG A 457 -30.20 -12.18 13.30
N ALA A 458 -29.08 -12.65 12.76
CA ALA A 458 -28.69 -12.34 11.39
C ALA A 458 -29.71 -12.92 10.38
N ASN A 459 -30.15 -14.16 10.58
CA ASN A 459 -31.15 -14.81 9.72
C ASN A 459 -32.52 -14.14 9.82
N GLU A 460 -32.99 -13.82 11.03
CA GLU A 460 -34.24 -13.07 11.24
C GLU A 460 -34.19 -11.69 10.57
N GLY A 461 -33.08 -10.96 10.72
CA GLY A 461 -32.86 -9.68 10.07
C GLY A 461 -32.87 -9.78 8.54
N LEU A 462 -32.27 -10.83 7.98
CA LEU A 462 -32.26 -11.06 6.52
C LEU A 462 -33.68 -11.31 6.00
N MET A 463 -34.49 -12.11 6.72
CA MET A 463 -35.89 -12.34 6.38
C MET A 463 -36.73 -11.06 6.46
N ASP A 464 -36.48 -10.21 7.45
CA ASP A 464 -37.18 -8.93 7.58
C ASP A 464 -36.84 -7.96 6.46
N VAL A 465 -35.57 -7.89 6.05
CA VAL A 465 -35.16 -7.09 4.89
C VAL A 465 -35.79 -7.63 3.61
N ASP A 466 -35.76 -8.94 3.39
CA ASP A 466 -36.33 -9.59 2.21
C ASP A 466 -37.85 -9.31 2.07
N ARG A 467 -38.57 -9.21 3.20
CA ARG A 467 -39.99 -8.83 3.22
C ARG A 467 -40.24 -7.34 2.92
N GLN A 468 -39.33 -6.45 3.32
CA GLN A 468 -39.53 -5.00 3.26
C GLN A 468 -38.97 -4.38 1.96
N LEU A 469 -37.84 -4.87 1.48
CA LEU A 469 -37.09 -4.28 0.37
C LEU A 469 -37.89 -4.26 -0.95
N PRO A 470 -38.66 -5.30 -1.34
CA PRO A 470 -39.50 -5.24 -2.53
C PRO A 470 -40.50 -4.07 -2.51
N LYS A 471 -41.03 -3.71 -1.33
CA LYS A 471 -41.95 -2.57 -1.18
C LYS A 471 -41.26 -1.24 -1.39
N VAL A 472 -39.99 -1.12 -0.98
CA VAL A 472 -39.17 0.07 -1.21
C VAL A 472 -38.78 0.15 -2.69
N LEU A 473 -38.39 -0.97 -3.30
CA LEU A 473 -38.03 -1.03 -4.71
C LEU A 473 -39.21 -0.70 -5.63
N ALA A 474 -40.43 -1.13 -5.30
CA ALA A 474 -41.64 -0.74 -6.03
C ALA A 474 -41.84 0.79 -6.05
N LYS A 475 -41.57 1.48 -4.94
CA LYS A 475 -41.63 2.95 -4.88
C LYS A 475 -40.51 3.62 -5.66
N VAL A 476 -39.33 3.01 -5.71
CA VAL A 476 -38.26 3.49 -6.60
C VAL A 476 -38.69 3.30 -8.05
N GLU A 477 -39.28 2.16 -8.40
CA GLU A 477 -39.75 1.81 -9.75
C GLU A 477 -40.81 2.78 -10.29
N GLU A 478 -41.75 3.21 -9.43
CA GLU A 478 -42.73 4.26 -9.75
C GLU A 478 -42.07 5.59 -10.16
N SER A 479 -40.90 5.91 -9.59
CA SER A 479 -40.20 7.19 -9.83
C SER A 479 -39.07 7.09 -10.87
N ASN A 480 -38.40 5.95 -10.93
CA ASN A 480 -37.28 5.66 -11.83
C ASN A 480 -37.14 4.14 -12.04
N PRO A 481 -37.76 3.59 -13.10
CA PRO A 481 -37.75 2.14 -13.36
C PRO A 481 -36.34 1.61 -13.64
N ALA A 482 -35.50 2.37 -14.34
CA ALA A 482 -34.13 1.96 -14.66
C ALA A 482 -33.25 1.83 -13.41
N LEU A 483 -33.38 2.74 -12.44
CA LEU A 483 -32.67 2.65 -11.17
C LEU A 483 -33.19 1.47 -10.33
N ALA A 484 -34.51 1.26 -10.31
CA ALA A 484 -35.11 0.14 -9.58
C ALA A 484 -34.60 -1.22 -10.12
N GLU A 485 -34.50 -1.38 -11.43
CA GLU A 485 -33.94 -2.58 -12.06
C GLU A 485 -32.49 -2.83 -11.63
N LYS A 486 -31.63 -1.80 -11.66
CA LYS A 486 -30.24 -1.93 -11.19
C LYS A 486 -30.16 -2.28 -9.70
N LEU A 487 -31.02 -1.70 -8.87
CA LEU A 487 -31.11 -2.03 -7.45
C LEU A 487 -31.59 -3.47 -7.22
N LYS A 488 -32.56 -3.97 -7.99
CA LYS A 488 -32.99 -5.38 -7.96
C LYS A 488 -31.83 -6.31 -8.32
N MET A 489 -31.13 -6.03 -9.42
CA MET A 489 -29.94 -6.80 -9.83
C MET A 489 -28.85 -6.78 -8.75
N TYR A 490 -28.61 -5.62 -8.13
CA TYR A 490 -27.63 -5.50 -7.05
C TYR A 490 -28.05 -6.26 -5.80
N GLN A 491 -29.34 -6.31 -5.46
CA GLN A 491 -29.88 -7.16 -4.40
C GLN A 491 -29.58 -8.63 -4.68
N GLU A 492 -29.90 -9.10 -5.88
CA GLU A 492 -29.71 -10.50 -6.28
C GLU A 492 -28.23 -10.87 -6.15
N VAL A 493 -27.34 -10.05 -6.70
CA VAL A 493 -25.89 -10.25 -6.57
C VAL A 493 -25.47 -10.23 -5.09
N LEU A 494 -25.96 -9.28 -4.29
CA LEU A 494 -25.63 -9.21 -2.86
C LEU A 494 -25.98 -10.48 -2.10
N THR A 495 -27.12 -11.09 -2.40
CA THR A 495 -27.58 -12.29 -1.71
C THR A 495 -26.79 -13.55 -2.07
N THR A 496 -26.03 -13.53 -3.17
CA THR A 496 -25.15 -14.65 -3.56
C THR A 496 -23.75 -14.58 -2.95
N VAL A 497 -23.43 -13.48 -2.24
CA VAL A 497 -22.15 -13.34 -1.54
C VAL A 497 -22.07 -14.35 -0.39
N ASP A 498 -21.09 -15.26 -0.46
CA ASP A 498 -20.74 -16.20 0.60
C ASP A 498 -19.38 -15.82 1.21
N LEU A 499 -19.38 -15.48 2.49
CA LEU A 499 -18.16 -15.14 3.25
C LEU A 499 -17.75 -16.26 4.22
N SER A 500 -18.42 -17.42 4.19
CA SER A 500 -18.25 -18.50 5.17
C SER A 500 -16.85 -19.10 5.13
N GLN A 501 -16.23 -19.11 3.95
CA GLN A 501 -14.88 -19.61 3.70
C GLN A 501 -13.79 -18.53 3.73
N ASN A 502 -14.15 -17.27 4.02
CA ASN A 502 -13.16 -16.20 4.12
C ASN A 502 -12.29 -16.37 5.36
N ASP A 503 -11.00 -16.08 5.18
CA ASP A 503 -10.04 -16.04 6.28
C ASP A 503 -10.44 -14.97 7.29
N ARG A 504 -10.17 -15.23 8.57
CA ARG A 504 -10.52 -14.30 9.65
C ARG A 504 -9.24 -13.64 10.16
N PRO A 505 -9.19 -12.30 10.27
CA PRO A 505 -8.02 -11.63 10.77
C PRO A 505 -7.90 -11.91 12.27
N VAL A 506 -6.67 -11.89 12.80
CA VAL A 506 -6.38 -12.07 14.22
C VAL A 506 -6.43 -10.75 14.99
N GLY A 507 -6.60 -9.64 14.27
CA GLY A 507 -6.71 -8.30 14.80
C GLY A 507 -6.64 -7.27 13.67
N THR A 508 -6.52 -6.01 14.06
CA THR A 508 -6.39 -4.89 13.13
C THR A 508 -5.15 -4.09 13.53
N SER A 509 -4.37 -3.65 12.55
CA SER A 509 -3.23 -2.79 12.76
C SER A 509 -3.65 -1.37 13.16
N PRO A 510 -2.74 -0.54 13.68
CA PRO A 510 -3.04 0.87 13.99
C PRO A 510 -3.56 1.68 12.79
N ASP A 511 -3.16 1.31 11.56
CA ASP A 511 -3.63 1.91 10.31
C ASP A 511 -4.91 1.26 9.76
N GLY A 512 -5.60 0.44 10.56
CA GLY A 512 -6.91 -0.12 10.20
C GLY A 512 -6.87 -1.33 9.25
N LYS A 513 -5.72 -1.96 9.05
CA LYS A 513 -5.58 -3.13 8.17
C LYS A 513 -5.76 -4.44 8.92
N ASP A 514 -6.43 -5.38 8.28
CA ASP A 514 -6.63 -6.74 8.78
C ASP A 514 -5.30 -7.48 8.95
N LEU A 515 -4.98 -7.92 10.17
CA LEU A 515 -3.76 -8.67 10.50
C LEU A 515 -4.00 -10.17 10.41
N TYR A 516 -3.04 -10.91 9.85
CA TYR A 516 -3.05 -12.37 9.80
C TYR A 516 -1.76 -12.93 10.39
N THR A 517 -1.88 -14.07 11.10
CA THR A 517 -0.71 -14.79 11.58
C THR A 517 -0.05 -15.51 10.41
N VAL A 518 1.20 -15.15 10.15
CA VAL A 518 2.04 -15.72 9.10
C VAL A 518 3.38 -16.16 9.68
N ASN A 519 3.96 -17.20 9.08
CA ASN A 519 5.36 -17.56 9.28
C ASN A 519 6.14 -17.09 8.06
N LEU A 520 7.01 -16.10 8.27
CA LEU A 520 7.79 -15.46 7.23
C LEU A 520 9.20 -16.05 7.19
N SER A 521 9.74 -16.18 5.99
CA SER A 521 11.13 -16.48 5.72
C SER A 521 11.59 -15.78 4.45
N ALA A 522 12.90 -15.69 4.23
CA ALA A 522 13.45 -15.13 3.00
C ALA A 522 13.07 -15.91 1.73
N THR A 523 12.55 -17.13 1.85
CA THR A 523 12.24 -18.03 0.73
C THR A 523 10.76 -18.33 0.54
N GLY A 524 9.91 -17.93 1.47
CA GLY A 524 8.53 -18.41 1.48
C GLY A 524 7.73 -17.93 2.67
N ILE A 525 6.41 -18.12 2.55
CA ILE A 525 5.42 -17.67 3.53
C ILE A 525 4.52 -18.84 3.86
N ALA A 526 4.27 -19.06 5.15
CA ALA A 526 3.26 -19.99 5.60
C ALA A 526 2.14 -19.27 6.36
N PHE A 527 0.91 -19.67 6.10
CA PHE A 527 -0.28 -19.07 6.70
C PHE A 527 -1.36 -20.13 6.89
N ARG A 528 -2.45 -19.75 7.55
CA ARG A 528 -3.63 -20.60 7.70
C ARG A 528 -4.78 -20.01 6.90
N THR A 529 -5.49 -20.87 6.17
CA THR A 529 -6.66 -20.47 5.40
C THR A 529 -7.85 -21.40 5.62
N ARG A 530 -9.06 -20.87 5.52
CA ARG A 530 -10.32 -21.63 5.48
C ARG A 530 -10.66 -22.13 4.07
N ARG A 531 -9.92 -21.69 3.05
CA ARG A 531 -10.11 -22.13 1.66
C ARG A 531 -9.60 -23.56 1.48
N LEU A 532 -10.50 -24.54 1.68
CA LEU A 532 -10.17 -25.97 1.64
C LEU A 532 -9.79 -26.49 0.24
N TRP A 533 -10.01 -25.70 -0.81
CA TRP A 533 -9.70 -26.07 -2.18
C TRP A 533 -8.22 -25.86 -2.56
N VAL A 534 -7.41 -25.20 -1.71
CA VAL A 534 -5.99 -24.94 -1.97
C VAL A 534 -5.20 -26.25 -1.95
N LYS A 535 -4.40 -26.49 -2.99
CA LYS A 535 -3.62 -27.70 -3.20
C LYS A 535 -2.13 -27.40 -3.39
N LYS A 536 -1.30 -28.43 -3.21
CA LYS A 536 0.13 -28.35 -3.53
C LYS A 536 0.28 -28.19 -5.05
N GLY A 537 1.12 -27.25 -5.47
CA GLY A 537 1.36 -26.91 -6.88
C GLY A 537 0.65 -25.63 -7.32
N ASP A 538 -0.40 -25.22 -6.62
CA ASP A 538 -1.13 -23.98 -6.87
C ASP A 538 -0.20 -22.76 -6.84
N ILE A 539 -0.50 -21.75 -7.67
CA ILE A 539 0.24 -20.49 -7.68
C ILE A 539 -0.58 -19.42 -6.99
N LEU A 540 0.03 -18.75 -6.01
CA LEU A 540 -0.61 -17.68 -5.27
C LEU A 540 0.11 -16.36 -5.56
N GLU A 541 -0.63 -15.32 -5.96
CA GLU A 541 -0.23 -13.94 -5.75
C GLU A 541 -0.39 -13.63 -4.26
N MET A 542 0.64 -13.06 -3.64
CA MET A 542 0.63 -12.63 -2.25
C MET A 542 1.03 -11.16 -2.17
N ARG A 543 0.22 -10.35 -1.47
CA ARG A 543 0.58 -8.98 -1.09
C ARG A 543 0.87 -8.96 0.40
N VAL A 544 2.15 -8.83 0.68
CA VAL A 544 2.73 -8.95 2.02
C VAL A 544 3.07 -7.55 2.49
N PHE A 545 2.51 -7.13 3.62
CA PHE A 545 2.78 -5.80 4.14
C PHE A 545 3.89 -5.91 5.20
N LEU A 546 5.07 -5.40 4.85
CA LEU A 546 6.27 -5.52 5.67
C LEU A 546 6.57 -4.17 6.30
N SER A 547 6.94 -4.21 7.58
CA SER A 547 7.37 -3.02 8.31
C SER A 547 8.87 -3.07 8.56
N ILE A 548 9.60 -2.11 7.99
CA ILE A 548 11.06 -2.03 8.13
C ILE A 548 11.43 -1.28 9.42
N GLY A 549 10.66 -0.23 9.76
CA GLY A 549 10.99 0.69 10.85
C GLY A 549 10.21 0.52 12.16
N GLY A 550 9.10 -0.22 12.16
CA GLY A 550 8.20 -0.31 13.34
C GLY A 550 6.84 0.31 13.05
N ASP A 551 6.86 1.48 12.43
CA ASP A 551 5.72 2.40 12.47
C ASP A 551 4.72 2.19 11.31
N HIS A 552 5.22 1.76 10.15
CA HIS A 552 4.42 1.69 8.92
C HIS A 552 4.62 0.38 8.17
N PHE A 553 3.56 -0.05 7.51
CA PHE A 553 3.48 -1.26 6.71
C PHE A 553 3.51 -0.92 5.22
N GLU A 554 4.54 -1.38 4.52
CA GLU A 554 4.69 -1.21 3.08
C GLU A 554 4.29 -2.49 2.34
N PRO A 555 3.39 -2.40 1.33
CA PRO A 555 3.01 -3.58 0.55
C PRO A 555 4.15 -4.02 -0.35
N VAL A 556 4.30 -5.33 -0.48
CA VAL A 556 5.15 -5.99 -1.48
C VAL A 556 4.35 -7.10 -2.15
N THR A 557 4.23 -7.02 -3.47
CA THR A 557 3.60 -8.08 -4.26
C THR A 557 4.64 -9.12 -4.65
N THR A 558 4.31 -10.39 -4.46
CA THR A 558 5.15 -11.52 -4.83
C THR A 558 4.28 -12.70 -5.24
N TYR A 559 4.87 -13.64 -5.97
CA TYR A 559 4.20 -14.89 -6.34
C TYR A 559 4.90 -16.06 -5.67
N GLY A 560 4.15 -17.09 -5.31
CA GLY A 560 4.72 -18.30 -4.74
C GLY A 560 3.90 -19.53 -5.08
N ARG A 561 4.60 -20.65 -5.27
CA ARG A 561 3.97 -21.94 -5.51
C ARG A 561 3.74 -22.65 -4.18
N VAL A 562 2.55 -23.20 -3.98
CA VAL A 562 2.23 -23.96 -2.77
C VAL A 562 3.05 -25.24 -2.75
N VAL A 563 3.90 -25.39 -1.73
CA VAL A 563 4.79 -26.55 -1.57
C VAL A 563 4.32 -27.50 -0.48
N PHE A 564 3.48 -27.01 0.44
CA PHE A 564 2.98 -27.78 1.57
C PHE A 564 1.55 -27.35 1.92
N VAL A 565 0.69 -28.34 2.15
CA VAL A 565 -0.67 -28.18 2.67
C VAL A 565 -0.87 -29.23 3.76
N GLN A 566 -1.37 -28.81 4.92
CA GLN A 566 -1.66 -29.70 6.06
C GLN A 566 -2.98 -29.31 6.71
N GLY A 567 -3.77 -30.29 7.13
CA GLY A 567 -5.07 -30.08 7.78
C GLY A 567 -6.22 -30.69 6.96
N PRO A 568 -7.47 -30.27 7.22
CA PRO A 568 -7.86 -29.14 8.07
C PRO A 568 -7.73 -29.41 9.59
N VAL A 569 -7.36 -28.37 10.34
CA VAL A 569 -7.45 -28.31 11.82
C VAL A 569 -8.31 -27.09 12.14
N ASP A 570 -9.39 -27.27 12.91
CA ASP A 570 -10.39 -26.24 13.19
C ASP A 570 -10.97 -25.58 11.92
N GLY A 571 -11.18 -26.39 10.88
CA GLY A 571 -11.68 -25.93 9.58
C GLY A 571 -10.69 -25.05 8.81
N ARG A 572 -9.40 -25.09 9.14
CA ARG A 572 -8.35 -24.34 8.44
C ARG A 572 -7.22 -25.25 7.94
N LEU A 573 -6.79 -25.03 6.70
CA LEU A 573 -5.56 -25.57 6.15
C LEU A 573 -4.37 -24.71 6.58
N LYS A 574 -3.25 -25.36 6.91
CA LYS A 574 -1.93 -24.73 6.96
C LYS A 574 -1.29 -24.85 5.58
N VAL A 575 -1.00 -23.72 4.95
CA VAL A 575 -0.44 -23.62 3.61
C VAL A 575 0.96 -23.01 3.72
N ALA A 576 1.94 -23.54 2.99
CA ALA A 576 3.25 -22.92 2.83
C ALA A 576 3.59 -22.77 1.34
N THR A 577 4.06 -21.58 0.98
CA THR A 577 4.49 -21.23 -0.37
C THR A 577 6.00 -21.10 -0.44
N TYR A 578 6.56 -21.46 -1.60
CA TYR A 578 7.91 -21.14 -2.00
C TYR A 578 7.87 -20.01 -3.02
N ILE A 579 8.63 -18.94 -2.78
CA ILE A 579 8.63 -17.73 -3.61
C ILE A 579 9.77 -17.81 -4.62
N ASP A 580 9.41 -17.85 -5.90
CA ASP A 580 10.34 -17.86 -7.03
C ASP A 580 9.61 -17.38 -8.30
N PRO A 581 10.08 -16.31 -8.98
CA PRO A 581 11.26 -15.50 -8.66
C PRO A 581 11.01 -14.52 -7.50
N LYS A 582 12.10 -14.08 -6.86
CA LYS A 582 12.06 -13.08 -5.80
C LYS A 582 12.39 -11.69 -6.35
N PRO A 583 11.49 -10.70 -6.21
CA PRO A 583 11.86 -9.30 -6.43
C PRO A 583 12.96 -8.88 -5.47
N ALA A 584 13.94 -8.10 -5.96
CA ALA A 584 15.03 -7.59 -5.12
C ALA A 584 14.47 -6.75 -3.96
N THR A 585 13.41 -5.98 -4.22
CA THR A 585 12.70 -5.22 -3.19
C THR A 585 12.00 -6.10 -2.16
N PHE A 586 11.45 -7.26 -2.56
CA PHE A 586 10.93 -8.23 -1.60
C PHE A 586 12.04 -8.80 -0.71
N GLU A 587 13.14 -9.26 -1.31
CA GLU A 587 14.26 -9.86 -0.59
C GLU A 587 14.87 -8.89 0.44
N GLN A 588 15.09 -7.64 0.06
CA GLN A 588 15.60 -6.61 0.97
C GLN A 588 14.61 -6.33 2.11
N LYS A 589 13.33 -6.10 1.79
CA LYS A 589 12.32 -5.74 2.79
C LYS A 589 12.02 -6.87 3.75
N ILE A 590 11.92 -8.11 3.27
CA ILE A 590 11.67 -9.28 4.12
C ILE A 590 12.84 -9.52 5.06
N TYR A 591 14.08 -9.38 4.59
CA TYR A 591 15.27 -9.52 5.43
C TYR A 591 15.27 -8.49 6.56
N LEU A 592 15.09 -7.21 6.23
CA LEU A 592 15.07 -6.13 7.23
C LEU A 592 13.92 -6.30 8.23
N HIS A 593 12.74 -6.68 7.75
CA HIS A 593 11.58 -6.92 8.60
C HIS A 593 11.81 -8.10 9.57
N VAL A 594 12.31 -9.24 9.07
CA VAL A 594 12.61 -10.42 9.89
C VAL A 594 13.69 -10.09 10.92
N ALA A 595 14.79 -9.46 10.51
CA ALA A 595 15.87 -9.08 11.42
C ALA A 595 15.40 -8.14 12.53
N ARG A 596 14.59 -7.13 12.18
CA ARG A 596 13.97 -6.23 13.16
C ARG A 596 13.09 -7.00 14.13
N LYS A 597 12.16 -7.82 13.63
CA LYS A 597 11.25 -8.59 14.48
C LYS A 597 11.98 -9.59 15.39
N GLN A 598 13.08 -10.17 14.93
CA GLN A 598 13.92 -11.01 15.79
C GLN A 598 14.56 -10.22 16.93
N ARG A 599 15.04 -8.99 16.68
CA ARG A 599 15.56 -8.11 17.73
C ARG A 599 14.47 -7.74 18.74
N GLU A 600 13.26 -7.42 18.28
CA GLU A 600 12.12 -7.15 19.15
C GLU A 600 11.81 -8.34 20.07
N LEU A 601 11.71 -9.56 19.51
CA LEU A 601 11.47 -10.78 20.30
C LEU A 601 12.60 -11.11 21.29
N LEU A 602 13.86 -10.80 20.94
CA LEU A 602 15.00 -10.99 21.85
C LEU A 602 14.94 -9.99 23.01
N ASN A 603 14.61 -8.74 22.73
CA ASN A 603 14.47 -7.69 23.75
C ASN A 603 13.29 -7.99 24.69
N GLU A 604 12.15 -8.42 24.16
CA GLU A 604 10.99 -8.84 24.95
C GLU A 604 11.34 -9.99 25.91
N ARG A 605 12.08 -10.99 25.42
CA ARG A 605 12.54 -12.13 26.25
C ARG A 605 13.53 -11.72 27.33
N ALA A 606 14.40 -10.76 27.04
CA ALA A 606 15.34 -10.23 28.02
C ALA A 606 14.59 -9.49 29.13
N ALA A 607 13.64 -8.62 28.77
CA ALA A 607 12.83 -7.86 29.73
C ALA A 607 11.99 -8.78 30.65
N THR A 608 11.36 -9.83 30.10
CA THR A 608 10.59 -10.78 30.93
C THR A 608 11.44 -11.56 31.93
N ARG A 609 12.74 -11.74 31.67
CA ARG A 609 13.63 -12.46 32.59
C ARG A 609 14.10 -11.59 33.76
N GLU A 610 14.33 -10.30 33.51
CA GLU A 610 14.65 -9.35 34.57
C GLU A 610 13.50 -9.25 35.58
N GLU A 611 12.24 -9.35 35.13
CA GLU A 611 11.08 -9.41 36.02
C GLU A 611 10.99 -10.69 36.85
N ASP A 612 11.46 -11.84 36.33
CA ASP A 612 11.45 -13.12 37.03
C ASP A 612 12.60 -13.27 38.05
N ASP A 613 13.74 -12.61 37.82
CA ASP A 613 14.91 -12.65 38.72
C ASP A 613 14.79 -11.69 39.93
N ASP A 614 13.84 -10.76 39.90
CA ASP A 614 13.52 -9.82 41.00
C ASP A 614 12.49 -10.39 42.02
N PHE A 615 12.03 -11.64 41.82
CA PHE A 615 11.17 -12.40 42.76
C PHE A 615 11.94 -13.53 43.46
#